data_AF-A0ABD2MUZ2-F1
#
_entry.id   AF-A0ABD2MUZ2-F1
#
_cell.length_a   1.000
_cell.length_b   1.000
_cell.length_c   1.000
_cell.angle_alpha   90.00
_cell.angle_beta   90.00
_cell.angle_gamma   90.00
#
_symmetry.space_group_name_H-M   'P 1'
#
loop_
_entity.id
_entity.type
_entity.pdbx_description
1 polymer ?
#
loop_
_entity_poly.entity_id
_entity_poly.type
_entity_poly.pdbx_seq_one_letter_code
_entity_poly.pdbx_strand_id
1 'polypeptide(L)'
;MYMKENLITSVITNFIPSKDFYYNQESPYGRPILQAVKLVRVLCSRSKKLALEFIEKHSLIESISKYLQDEAFGVDVSGMKLQTECLHLWRTLLEYGLSLEQTSTLASILLKHLDYHFKHTSINSDTTYAREGHCAGVLILLGKLLVIKPSLISMFENLIRHSLSKWCQQFQRLEVFQCGKSQIISSLMFLAKVVYEYSKLSQFIDENFMNVIKSACFSHSIKNIQKCSMLLNNYEPQPFSANLKTLQCSAWYTADHVIPIMQTTSCLPFLNSLSEFLVNSGDYAIKLNFLKHQIIKEYIATLEKQEYHFLTSHWFTRIESQFILNILRMSVEVQKDIDTSVFYALAVKALCVFSSEHKKGVEFLFKKIIFCRSFYPSEALLKNLDLNEGTSLEVSFKNLDEIREVYSEILGIKMFFQTESIEDSFVLILE
;
A
#
# COMPACT_ATOMS: atom_id res chain seq x y z
N MET A 1 3.27 -21.03 29.77
CA MET A 1 3.35 -19.58 29.45
C MET A 1 4.76 -19.04 29.71
N TYR A 2 5.36 -19.32 30.87
CA TYR A 2 6.75 -18.93 31.24
C TYR A 2 7.87 -19.28 30.23
N MET A 3 7.84 -20.44 29.55
CA MET A 3 8.87 -20.77 28.54
C MET A 3 8.87 -19.84 27.31
N LYS A 4 7.73 -19.24 26.96
CA LYS A 4 7.60 -18.39 25.77
C LYS A 4 8.13 -16.97 26.00
N GLU A 5 7.91 -16.41 27.20
CA GLU A 5 8.47 -15.10 27.59
C GLU A 5 10.00 -15.15 27.68
N ASN A 6 10.56 -16.26 28.20
CA ASN A 6 12.01 -16.45 28.28
C ASN A 6 12.67 -16.54 26.90
N LEU A 7 12.01 -17.16 25.92
CA LEU A 7 12.56 -17.29 24.57
C LEU A 7 12.65 -15.94 23.87
N ILE A 8 11.56 -15.15 23.85
CA ILE A 8 11.56 -13.84 23.17
C ILE A 8 12.51 -12.87 23.85
N THR A 9 12.51 -12.83 25.19
CA THR A 9 13.47 -12.04 25.96
C THR A 9 14.90 -12.43 25.59
N SER A 10 15.21 -13.73 25.55
CA SER A 10 16.53 -14.21 25.16
C SER A 10 16.89 -13.80 23.74
N VAL A 11 15.96 -13.88 22.79
CA VAL A 11 16.20 -13.46 21.40
C VAL A 11 16.54 -11.97 21.34
N ILE A 12 15.76 -11.11 21.99
CA ILE A 12 15.97 -9.66 21.94
C ILE A 12 17.27 -9.30 22.63
N THR A 13 17.51 -9.78 23.86
CA THR A 13 18.72 -9.45 24.63
C THR A 13 20.00 -9.87 23.91
N ASN A 14 19.98 -11.01 23.21
CA ASN A 14 21.18 -11.56 22.59
C ASN A 14 21.39 -11.14 21.12
N PHE A 15 20.32 -10.87 20.38
CA PHE A 15 20.37 -10.66 18.93
C PHE A 15 19.83 -9.30 18.48
N ILE A 16 19.40 -8.46 19.43
CA ILE A 16 19.06 -7.05 19.25
C ILE A 16 19.68 -6.25 20.42
N PRO A 17 21.02 -6.27 20.57
CA PRO A 17 21.68 -5.60 21.70
C PRO A 17 21.58 -4.07 21.62
N SER A 18 21.27 -3.43 22.75
CA SER A 18 21.30 -1.96 22.91
C SER A 18 22.68 -1.40 23.26
N LYS A 19 23.54 -2.22 23.88
CA LYS A 19 24.90 -1.84 24.34
C LYS A 19 25.94 -1.97 23.22
N ASP A 20 27.18 -1.55 23.49
CA ASP A 20 28.27 -1.60 22.51
C ASP A 20 28.53 -3.00 21.98
N PHE A 21 28.75 -3.08 20.67
CA PHE A 21 28.97 -4.32 19.95
C PHE A 21 30.34 -4.85 20.32
N TYR A 22 30.40 -5.82 21.22
CA TYR A 22 31.61 -6.60 21.40
C TYR A 22 31.75 -7.52 20.19
N TYR A 23 32.60 -7.13 19.23
CA TYR A 23 33.01 -7.98 18.11
C TYR A 23 33.89 -9.13 18.62
N ASN A 24 33.31 -10.05 19.38
CA ASN A 24 33.94 -11.34 19.59
C ASN A 24 33.70 -12.16 18.33
N GLN A 25 34.75 -12.48 17.57
CA GLN A 25 34.65 -13.29 16.34
C GLN A 25 34.17 -14.72 16.61
N GLU A 26 34.26 -15.18 17.85
CA GLU A 26 33.95 -16.56 18.24
C GLU A 26 32.51 -16.75 18.74
N SER A 27 31.74 -15.68 18.95
CA SER A 27 30.37 -15.75 19.48
C SER A 27 29.35 -15.13 18.52
N PRO A 28 28.25 -15.84 18.18
CA PRO A 28 27.13 -15.26 17.44
C PRO A 28 26.26 -14.33 18.32
N TYR A 29 26.47 -14.33 19.64
CA TYR A 29 25.71 -13.52 20.60
C TYR A 29 26.26 -12.10 20.68
N GLY A 30 25.37 -11.13 20.97
CA GLY A 30 25.75 -9.73 21.12
C GLY A 30 25.91 -8.98 19.79
N ARG A 31 25.42 -9.57 18.68
CA ARG A 31 25.39 -8.93 17.36
C ARG A 31 23.95 -8.79 16.87
N PRO A 32 23.61 -7.67 16.20
CA PRO A 32 22.29 -7.53 15.64
C PRO A 32 22.08 -8.50 14.47
N ILE A 33 20.99 -9.27 14.53
CA ILE A 33 20.63 -10.24 13.48
C ILE A 33 19.33 -9.80 12.81
N LEU A 34 19.36 -9.72 11.48
CA LEU A 34 18.23 -9.36 10.62
C LEU A 34 16.94 -10.14 10.97
N GLN A 35 17.07 -11.46 11.12
CA GLN A 35 15.95 -12.36 11.39
C GLN A 35 15.32 -12.08 12.76
N ALA A 36 16.10 -11.68 13.76
CA ALA A 36 15.58 -11.33 15.08
C ALA A 36 14.75 -10.04 15.01
N VAL A 37 15.27 -8.99 14.36
CA VAL A 37 14.52 -7.73 14.13
C VAL A 37 13.23 -7.99 13.34
N LYS A 38 13.29 -8.84 12.31
CA LYS A 38 12.12 -9.22 11.51
C LYS A 38 11.08 -9.98 12.34
N LEU A 39 11.50 -10.92 13.19
CA LEU A 39 10.60 -11.62 14.11
C LEU A 39 9.91 -10.63 15.06
N VAL A 40 10.67 -9.73 15.67
CA VAL A 40 10.14 -8.69 16.55
C VAL A 40 9.14 -7.81 15.82
N ARG A 41 9.43 -7.37 14.59
CA ARG A 41 8.49 -6.61 13.76
C ARG A 41 7.18 -7.35 13.50
N VAL A 42 7.24 -8.65 13.17
CA VAL A 42 6.04 -9.46 12.97
C VAL A 42 5.22 -9.55 14.26
N LEU A 43 5.88 -9.76 15.42
CA LEU A 43 5.19 -9.81 16.72
C LEU A 43 4.57 -8.46 17.08
N CYS A 44 5.31 -7.36 16.90
CA CYS A 44 4.78 -6.00 17.09
C CYS A 44 3.57 -5.75 16.21
N SER A 45 3.61 -6.11 14.91
CA SER A 45 2.51 -5.86 13.97
C SER A 45 1.19 -6.58 14.33
N ARG A 46 1.25 -7.56 15.23
CA ARG A 46 0.06 -8.28 15.71
C ARG A 46 -0.53 -7.68 16.98
N SER A 47 0.23 -6.91 17.76
CA SER A 47 -0.24 -6.40 19.04
C SER A 47 0.51 -5.16 19.51
N LYS A 48 -0.24 -4.07 19.74
CA LYS A 48 0.25 -2.86 20.41
C LYS A 48 0.85 -3.16 21.79
N LYS A 49 0.26 -4.12 22.53
CA LYS A 49 0.74 -4.51 23.87
C LYS A 49 2.14 -5.13 23.81
N LEU A 50 2.39 -6.05 22.86
CA LEU A 50 3.71 -6.64 22.67
C LEU A 50 4.73 -5.59 22.24
N ALA A 51 4.33 -4.68 21.34
CA ALA A 51 5.18 -3.58 20.91
C ALA A 51 5.61 -2.69 22.08
N LEU A 52 4.67 -2.30 22.96
CA LEU A 52 4.96 -1.51 24.16
C LEU A 52 5.90 -2.25 25.12
N GLU A 53 5.62 -3.54 25.37
CA GLU A 53 6.46 -4.36 26.25
C GLU A 53 7.91 -4.43 25.76
N PHE A 54 8.14 -4.60 24.46
CA PHE A 54 9.50 -4.64 23.91
C PHE A 54 10.21 -3.30 23.99
N ILE A 55 9.49 -2.18 23.87
CA ILE A 55 10.06 -0.84 24.07
C ILE A 55 10.52 -0.68 25.52
N GLU A 56 9.63 -0.96 26.49
CA GLU A 56 9.86 -0.69 27.91
C GLU A 56 10.86 -1.65 28.55
N LYS A 57 10.77 -2.95 28.26
CA LYS A 57 11.59 -3.97 28.92
C LYS A 57 12.92 -4.26 28.24
N HIS A 58 13.05 -3.93 26.96
CA HIS A 58 14.21 -4.36 26.16
C HIS A 58 14.93 -3.24 25.42
N SER A 59 14.64 -1.97 25.72
CA SER A 59 15.29 -0.82 25.07
C SER A 59 15.27 -0.92 23.54
N LEU A 60 14.14 -1.37 22.97
CA LEU A 60 14.05 -1.67 21.55
C LEU A 60 14.36 -0.43 20.68
N ILE A 61 13.84 0.74 21.08
CA ILE A 61 14.05 2.01 20.36
C ILE A 61 15.52 2.42 20.36
N GLU A 62 16.23 2.28 21.48
CA GLU A 62 17.66 2.60 21.59
C GLU A 62 18.46 1.72 20.64
N SER A 63 18.16 0.42 20.63
CA SER A 63 18.83 -0.57 19.79
C SER A 63 18.67 -0.25 18.29
N ILE A 64 17.43 -0.06 17.83
CA ILE A 64 17.21 0.24 16.40
C ILE A 64 17.74 1.61 16.00
N SER A 65 17.70 2.60 16.91
CA SER A 65 18.27 3.94 16.67
C SER A 65 19.77 3.85 16.42
N LYS A 66 20.48 3.06 17.24
CA LYS A 66 21.91 2.83 17.08
C LYS A 66 22.23 2.21 15.73
N TYR A 67 21.47 1.19 15.31
CA TYR A 67 21.74 0.51 14.04
C TYR A 67 21.50 1.42 12.83
N LEU A 68 20.54 2.32 12.93
CA LEU A 68 20.27 3.31 11.89
C LEU A 68 21.29 4.44 11.87
N GLN A 69 21.91 4.79 12.99
CA GLN A 69 22.92 5.85 13.05
C GLN A 69 24.32 5.38 12.66
N ASP A 70 24.64 4.12 12.90
CA ASP A 70 25.95 3.54 12.66
C ASP A 70 26.17 3.30 11.15
N GLU A 71 27.09 4.08 10.58
CA GLU A 71 27.44 4.05 9.16
C GLU A 71 28.06 2.71 8.74
N ALA A 72 28.64 1.93 9.67
CA ALA A 72 29.24 0.63 9.36
C ALA A 72 28.19 -0.34 8.79
N PHE A 73 26.95 -0.30 9.26
CA PHE A 73 25.86 -1.09 8.69
C PHE A 73 25.45 -0.61 7.29
N GLY A 74 25.73 0.65 6.95
CA GLY A 74 25.44 1.20 5.62
C GLY A 74 26.46 0.81 4.53
N VAL A 75 27.58 0.16 4.89
CA VAL A 75 28.66 -0.17 3.94
C VAL A 75 28.35 -1.43 3.13
N ASP A 76 27.79 -2.46 3.76
CA ASP A 76 27.53 -3.74 3.11
C ASP A 76 26.03 -4.07 2.94
N VAL A 77 25.74 -5.07 2.12
CA VAL A 77 24.37 -5.50 1.79
C VAL A 77 23.62 -6.05 3.00
N SER A 78 24.33 -6.68 3.95
CA SER A 78 23.72 -7.32 5.12
C SER A 78 23.29 -6.28 6.15
N GLY A 79 24.13 -5.30 6.41
CA GLY A 79 23.85 -4.16 7.27
C GLY A 79 22.74 -3.28 6.68
N MET A 80 22.73 -3.01 5.37
CA MET A 80 21.62 -2.28 4.74
C MET A 80 20.28 -3.01 4.91
N LYS A 81 20.27 -4.35 4.78
CA LYS A 81 19.07 -5.16 5.04
C LYS A 81 18.63 -5.06 6.50
N LEU A 82 19.58 -5.09 7.44
CA LEU A 82 19.29 -4.90 8.87
C LEU A 82 18.67 -3.54 9.14
N GLN A 83 19.27 -2.46 8.63
CA GLN A 83 18.74 -1.11 8.73
C GLN A 83 17.35 -1.01 8.10
N THR A 84 17.13 -1.65 6.95
CA THR A 84 15.81 -1.71 6.29
C THR A 84 14.74 -2.32 7.20
N GLU A 85 15.02 -3.46 7.84
CA GLU A 85 14.08 -4.05 8.81
C GLU A 85 13.91 -3.19 10.06
N CYS A 86 14.93 -2.46 10.49
CA CYS A 86 14.81 -1.48 11.59
C CYS A 86 13.88 -0.32 11.22
N LEU A 87 13.98 0.21 9.99
CA LEU A 87 13.07 1.23 9.47
C LEU A 87 11.62 0.72 9.45
N HIS A 88 11.40 -0.51 8.97
CA HIS A 88 10.08 -1.13 8.96
C HIS A 88 9.54 -1.40 10.37
N LEU A 89 10.39 -1.82 11.30
CA LEU A 89 10.00 -2.03 12.70
C LEU A 89 9.58 -0.70 13.33
N TRP A 90 10.38 0.36 13.17
CA TRP A 90 10.03 1.67 13.70
C TRP A 90 8.72 2.19 13.11
N ARG A 91 8.50 1.99 11.81
CA ARG A 91 7.21 2.32 11.17
C ARG A 91 6.04 1.64 11.89
N THR A 92 6.14 0.34 12.17
CA THR A 92 5.11 -0.41 12.90
C THR A 92 4.87 0.15 14.31
N LEU A 93 5.91 0.62 15.00
CA LEU A 93 5.74 1.27 16.31
C LEU A 93 5.00 2.61 16.20
N LEU A 94 5.35 3.42 15.18
CA LEU A 94 4.64 4.67 14.90
C LEU A 94 3.18 4.46 14.47
N GLU A 95 2.84 3.33 13.84
CA GLU A 95 1.45 2.98 13.50
C GLU A 95 0.56 2.86 14.74
N TYR A 96 1.13 2.46 15.88
CA TYR A 96 0.41 2.42 17.17
C TYR A 96 0.50 3.71 17.98
N GLY A 97 1.15 4.76 17.45
CA GLY A 97 1.43 5.98 18.20
C GLY A 97 2.49 5.79 19.30
N LEU A 98 3.39 4.81 19.16
CA LEU A 98 4.50 4.59 20.08
C LEU A 98 5.76 5.33 19.60
N SER A 99 6.74 5.57 20.48
CA SER A 99 8.02 6.25 20.18
C SER A 99 7.93 7.71 19.69
N LEU A 100 6.86 8.42 20.08
CA LEU A 100 6.60 9.81 19.65
C LEU A 100 7.61 10.83 20.22
N GLU A 101 8.28 10.47 21.32
CA GLU A 101 9.30 11.28 21.97
C GLU A 101 10.60 11.32 21.14
N GLN A 102 10.91 10.25 20.42
CA GLN A 102 12.15 10.10 19.65
C GLN A 102 12.04 10.64 18.21
N THR A 103 10.94 11.29 17.85
CA THR A 103 10.70 11.75 16.46
C THR A 103 11.75 12.76 15.97
N SER A 104 12.31 13.59 16.84
CA SER A 104 13.31 14.60 16.44
C SER A 104 14.65 13.93 16.08
N THR A 105 15.03 12.92 16.88
CA THR A 105 16.17 12.05 16.59
C THR A 105 15.94 11.28 15.29
N LEU A 106 14.75 10.69 15.13
CA LEU A 106 14.37 9.97 13.92
C LEU A 106 14.39 10.88 12.68
N ALA A 107 13.88 12.11 12.78
CA ALA A 107 13.90 13.07 11.69
C ALA A 107 15.33 13.35 11.22
N SER A 108 16.27 13.54 12.16
CA SER A 108 17.67 13.79 11.86
C SER A 108 18.33 12.60 11.14
N ILE A 109 18.05 11.37 11.59
CA ILE A 109 18.51 10.13 10.93
C ILE A 109 17.95 10.04 9.51
N LEU A 110 16.65 10.24 9.34
CA LEU A 110 15.98 10.16 8.03
C LEU A 110 16.47 11.23 7.07
N LEU A 111 16.78 12.44 7.56
CA LEU A 111 17.33 13.51 6.74
C LEU A 111 18.68 13.11 6.16
N LYS A 112 19.58 12.57 7.00
CA LYS A 112 20.89 12.07 6.57
C LYS A 112 20.75 10.92 5.56
N HIS A 113 19.87 9.96 5.84
CA HIS A 113 19.66 8.81 4.94
C HIS A 113 19.04 9.23 3.61
N LEU A 114 18.07 10.14 3.61
CA LEU A 114 17.47 10.64 2.39
C LEU A 114 18.49 11.42 1.55
N ASP A 115 19.36 12.23 2.18
CA ASP A 115 20.40 12.98 1.48
C ASP A 115 21.43 12.03 0.84
N TYR A 116 21.84 11.01 1.58
CA TYR A 116 22.68 9.93 1.04
C TYR A 116 22.04 9.26 -0.18
N HIS A 117 20.77 8.86 -0.10
CA HIS A 117 20.09 8.21 -1.22
C HIS A 117 19.88 9.14 -2.40
N PHE A 118 19.54 10.40 -2.15
CA PHE A 118 19.44 11.41 -3.18
C PHE A 118 20.76 11.55 -3.95
N LYS A 119 21.92 11.45 -3.29
CA LYS A 119 23.24 11.53 -3.95
C LYS A 119 23.67 10.21 -4.62
N HIS A 120 23.42 9.07 -3.99
CA HIS A 120 24.09 7.80 -4.33
C HIS A 120 23.16 6.66 -4.80
N THR A 121 21.86 6.90 -4.94
CA THR A 121 20.88 5.88 -5.33
C THR A 121 20.10 6.30 -6.58
N SER A 122 20.02 5.39 -7.55
CA SER A 122 19.29 5.55 -8.81
C SER A 122 18.36 4.37 -9.06
N ILE A 123 17.34 4.55 -9.89
CA ILE A 123 16.40 3.47 -10.26
C ILE A 123 17.00 2.54 -11.35
N ASN A 124 18.17 2.88 -11.90
CA ASN A 124 18.81 2.10 -12.95
C ASN A 124 19.35 0.74 -12.46
N SER A 125 19.85 -0.07 -13.39
CA SER A 125 20.36 -1.42 -13.14
C SER A 125 21.49 -1.49 -12.11
N ASP A 126 22.28 -0.43 -11.98
CA ASP A 126 23.53 -0.44 -11.23
C ASP A 126 23.32 -0.37 -9.70
N THR A 127 22.13 0.07 -9.28
CA THR A 127 21.77 0.07 -7.86
C THR A 127 21.29 -1.32 -7.44
N THR A 128 21.80 -1.81 -6.31
CA THR A 128 21.39 -3.10 -5.74
C THR A 128 19.97 -3.03 -5.16
N TYR A 129 19.22 -4.13 -5.19
CA TYR A 129 17.90 -4.19 -4.55
C TYR A 129 17.94 -3.90 -3.04
N ALA A 130 19.07 -4.18 -2.38
CA ALA A 130 19.23 -3.86 -0.96
C ALA A 130 19.26 -2.33 -0.73
N ARG A 131 19.97 -1.59 -1.59
CA ARG A 131 20.02 -0.12 -1.51
C ARG A 131 18.68 0.51 -1.88
N GLU A 132 17.99 -0.03 -2.89
CA GLU A 132 16.63 0.41 -3.25
C GLU A 132 15.63 0.14 -2.12
N GLY A 133 15.69 -1.05 -1.51
CA GLY A 133 14.85 -1.42 -0.37
C GLY A 133 15.09 -0.54 0.84
N HIS A 134 16.36 -0.20 1.13
CA HIS A 134 16.69 0.75 2.20
C HIS A 134 16.13 2.15 1.89
N CYS A 135 16.33 2.65 0.66
CA CYS A 135 15.76 3.94 0.23
C CYS A 135 14.23 3.96 0.35
N ALA A 136 13.56 2.89 -0.09
CA ALA A 136 12.12 2.71 0.03
C ALA A 136 11.67 2.73 1.50
N GLY A 137 12.37 2.01 2.37
CA GLY A 137 12.15 2.03 3.81
C GLY A 137 12.25 3.43 4.43
N VAL A 138 13.26 4.21 4.00
CA VAL A 138 13.45 5.61 4.45
C VAL A 138 12.27 6.47 4.03
N LEU A 139 11.85 6.39 2.76
CA LEU A 139 10.73 7.19 2.24
C LEU A 139 9.40 6.85 2.92
N ILE A 140 9.13 5.56 3.16
CA ILE A 140 7.92 5.11 3.83
C ILE A 140 7.91 5.57 5.29
N LEU A 141 9.02 5.38 6.02
CA LEU A 141 9.09 5.80 7.43
C LEU A 141 8.99 7.32 7.55
N LEU A 142 9.63 8.07 6.64
CA LEU A 142 9.50 9.52 6.56
C LEU A 142 8.04 9.92 6.31
N GLY A 143 7.35 9.31 5.35
CA GLY A 143 5.94 9.59 5.11
C GLY A 143 5.09 9.38 6.37
N LYS A 144 5.32 8.27 7.10
CA LYS A 144 4.60 8.02 8.36
C LYS A 144 4.94 9.03 9.45
N LEU A 145 6.20 9.43 9.58
CA LEU A 145 6.64 10.47 10.51
C LEU A 145 5.97 11.82 10.21
N LEU A 146 5.88 12.21 8.94
CA LEU A 146 5.29 13.48 8.52
C LEU A 146 3.76 13.52 8.70
N VAL A 147 3.06 12.38 8.63
CA VAL A 147 1.64 12.32 9.04
C VAL A 147 1.50 12.66 10.53
N ILE A 148 2.39 12.15 11.37
CA ILE A 148 2.33 12.34 12.83
C ILE A 148 2.80 13.76 13.22
N LYS A 149 3.84 14.27 12.56
CA LYS A 149 4.39 15.61 12.81
C LYS A 149 4.54 16.40 11.50
N PRO A 150 3.44 16.96 10.95
CA PRO A 150 3.47 17.73 9.70
C PRO A 150 4.39 18.96 9.75
N SER A 151 4.64 19.51 10.94
CA SER A 151 5.58 20.64 11.13
C SER A 151 7.00 20.34 10.66
N LEU A 152 7.39 19.06 10.55
CA LEU A 152 8.70 18.64 10.05
C LEU A 152 8.82 18.73 8.53
N ILE A 153 7.75 18.94 7.78
CA ILE A 153 7.79 18.96 6.30
C ILE A 153 8.78 20.00 5.77
N SER A 154 8.83 21.19 6.38
CA SER A 154 9.74 22.27 5.98
C SER A 154 11.22 21.88 6.05
N MET A 155 11.58 20.98 6.97
CA MET A 155 12.94 20.44 7.10
C MET A 155 13.35 19.59 5.89
N PHE A 156 12.39 18.89 5.29
CA PHE A 156 12.64 17.96 4.18
C PHE A 156 12.26 18.50 2.81
N GLU A 157 11.57 19.64 2.74
CA GLU A 157 10.88 20.12 1.53
C GLU A 157 11.78 20.15 0.29
N ASN A 158 12.96 20.75 0.40
CA ASN A 158 13.91 20.84 -0.72
C ASN A 158 14.39 19.46 -1.17
N LEU A 159 14.69 18.58 -0.21
CA LEU A 159 15.21 17.26 -0.51
C LEU A 159 14.13 16.36 -1.11
N ILE A 160 12.88 16.49 -0.65
CA ILE A 160 11.71 15.83 -1.23
C ILE A 160 11.48 16.31 -2.65
N ARG A 161 11.52 17.63 -2.90
CA ARG A 161 11.38 18.23 -4.23
C ARG A 161 12.45 17.69 -5.20
N HIS A 162 13.71 17.68 -4.80
CA HIS A 162 14.80 17.15 -5.62
C HIS A 162 14.70 15.63 -5.83
N SER A 163 14.31 14.88 -4.80
CA SER A 163 14.11 13.43 -4.89
C SER A 163 12.96 13.06 -5.83
N LEU A 164 11.83 13.79 -5.76
CA LEU A 164 10.70 13.68 -6.69
C LEU A 164 11.17 13.88 -8.13
N SER A 165 11.82 15.02 -8.41
CA SER A 165 12.33 15.32 -9.75
C SER A 165 13.28 14.23 -10.26
N LYS A 166 14.30 13.88 -9.46
CA LYS A 166 15.31 12.87 -9.83
C LYS A 166 14.67 11.53 -10.16
N TRP A 167 13.90 10.97 -9.24
CA TRP A 167 13.43 9.59 -9.36
C TRP A 167 12.25 9.47 -10.32
N CYS A 168 11.39 10.49 -10.46
CA CYS A 168 10.40 10.50 -11.53
C CYS A 168 11.07 10.56 -12.92
N GLN A 169 12.08 11.42 -13.11
CA GLN A 169 12.82 11.48 -14.37
C GLN A 169 13.58 10.19 -14.68
N GLN A 170 14.19 9.57 -13.68
CA GLN A 170 14.86 8.27 -13.84
C GLN A 170 13.86 7.17 -14.20
N PHE A 171 12.69 7.14 -13.55
CA PHE A 171 11.65 6.17 -13.87
C PHE A 171 11.20 6.32 -15.33
N GLN A 172 10.97 7.55 -15.81
CA GLN A 172 10.56 7.81 -17.20
C GLN A 172 11.56 7.29 -18.25
N ARG A 173 12.82 7.06 -17.87
CA ARG A 173 13.91 6.60 -18.74
C ARG A 173 14.22 5.10 -18.57
N LEU A 174 13.45 4.36 -17.77
CA LEU A 174 13.69 2.92 -17.62
C LEU A 174 13.33 2.18 -18.91
N GLU A 175 14.27 1.40 -19.41
CA GLU A 175 14.08 0.56 -20.59
C GLU A 175 13.39 -0.76 -20.25
N VAL A 176 13.68 -1.30 -19.05
CA VAL A 176 13.18 -2.58 -18.58
C VAL A 176 12.52 -2.38 -17.22
N PHE A 177 11.23 -2.76 -17.14
CA PHE A 177 10.50 -2.75 -15.88
C PHE A 177 10.69 -4.06 -15.12
N GLN A 178 11.00 -3.95 -13.83
CA GLN A 178 10.95 -5.04 -12.87
C GLN A 178 10.28 -4.53 -11.60
N CYS A 179 9.38 -5.32 -11.02
CA CYS A 179 8.66 -4.98 -9.78
C CYS A 179 9.62 -4.62 -8.65
N GLY A 180 10.74 -5.35 -8.52
CA GLY A 180 11.76 -5.06 -7.52
C GLY A 180 12.35 -3.66 -7.67
N LYS A 181 12.47 -3.16 -8.91
CA LYS A 181 13.02 -1.83 -9.25
C LYS A 181 12.02 -0.69 -9.05
N SER A 182 10.72 -0.99 -8.89
CA SER A 182 9.71 0.04 -8.65
C SER A 182 9.62 0.49 -7.17
N GLN A 183 10.42 -0.10 -6.27
CA GLN A 183 10.33 0.16 -4.82
C GLN A 183 10.51 1.64 -4.47
N ILE A 184 11.49 2.32 -5.07
CA ILE A 184 11.75 3.75 -4.83
C ILE A 184 10.56 4.57 -5.28
N ILE A 185 10.10 4.40 -6.53
CA ILE A 185 9.03 5.23 -7.09
C ILE A 185 7.70 4.98 -6.38
N SER A 186 7.39 3.73 -6.00
CA SER A 186 6.21 3.39 -5.19
C SER A 186 6.24 4.02 -3.80
N SER A 187 7.40 3.97 -3.14
CA SER A 187 7.57 4.57 -1.80
C SER A 187 7.55 6.09 -1.85
N LEU A 188 8.06 6.67 -2.94
CA LEU A 188 8.01 8.09 -3.21
C LEU A 188 6.57 8.58 -3.41
N MET A 189 5.70 7.80 -4.07
CA MET A 189 4.26 8.11 -4.18
C MET A 189 3.58 8.13 -2.81
N PHE A 190 3.93 7.20 -1.91
CA PHE A 190 3.41 7.21 -0.54
C PHE A 190 3.82 8.49 0.21
N LEU A 191 5.11 8.86 0.13
CA LEU A 191 5.59 10.12 0.71
C LEU A 191 4.92 11.34 0.07
N ALA A 192 4.78 11.34 -1.26
CA ALA A 192 4.18 12.43 -2.00
C ALA A 192 2.72 12.65 -1.61
N LYS A 193 1.94 11.58 -1.42
CA LYS A 193 0.56 11.66 -0.90
C LYS A 193 0.49 12.41 0.43
N VAL A 194 1.37 12.09 1.38
CA VAL A 194 1.40 12.78 2.68
C VAL A 194 1.76 14.25 2.52
N VAL A 195 2.80 14.53 1.73
CA VAL A 195 3.28 15.90 1.51
C VAL A 195 2.26 16.73 0.74
N TYR A 196 1.48 16.12 -0.15
CA TYR A 196 0.43 16.77 -0.93
C TYR A 196 -0.64 17.40 -0.02
N GLU A 197 -1.02 16.73 1.07
CA GLU A 197 -2.05 17.20 2.00
C GLU A 197 -1.61 18.42 2.82
N TYR A 198 -0.32 18.52 3.13
CA TYR A 198 0.19 19.47 4.13
C TYR A 198 1.16 20.53 3.59
N SER A 199 1.50 20.51 2.30
CA SER A 199 2.51 21.41 1.73
C SER A 199 2.02 22.13 0.47
N LYS A 200 2.75 23.18 0.10
CA LYS A 200 2.55 23.92 -1.16
C LYS A 200 3.15 23.21 -2.39
N LEU A 201 3.56 21.94 -2.25
CA LEU A 201 4.17 21.16 -3.33
C LEU A 201 3.16 20.45 -4.24
N SER A 202 1.86 20.54 -3.96
CA SER A 202 0.81 19.81 -4.68
C SER A 202 0.94 19.90 -6.21
N GLN A 203 0.99 21.12 -6.75
CA GLN A 203 1.13 21.34 -8.20
C GLN A 203 2.43 20.72 -8.76
N PHE A 204 3.55 20.89 -8.06
CA PHE A 204 4.84 20.32 -8.47
C PHE A 204 4.80 18.78 -8.45
N ILE A 205 4.13 18.20 -7.47
CA ILE A 205 3.94 16.75 -7.36
C ILE A 205 3.08 16.25 -8.52
N ASP A 206 1.96 16.90 -8.81
CA ASP A 206 1.06 16.55 -9.91
C ASP A 206 1.78 16.62 -11.26
N GLU A 207 2.56 17.68 -11.52
CA GLU A 207 3.36 17.82 -12.75
C GLU A 207 4.34 16.65 -12.93
N ASN A 208 5.03 16.23 -11.87
CA ASN A 208 5.97 15.11 -11.94
C ASN A 208 5.27 13.78 -12.24
N PHE A 209 4.15 13.49 -11.56
CA PHE A 209 3.43 12.23 -11.79
C PHE A 209 2.63 12.23 -13.08
N MET A 210 2.14 13.38 -13.55
CA MET A 210 1.57 13.54 -14.88
C MET A 210 2.60 13.17 -15.96
N ASN A 211 3.84 13.65 -15.81
CA ASN A 211 4.93 13.29 -16.73
C ASN A 211 5.25 11.79 -16.67
N VAL A 212 5.20 11.17 -15.49
CA VAL A 212 5.32 9.72 -15.36
C VAL A 212 4.21 9.01 -16.14
N ILE A 213 2.94 9.34 -15.91
CA ILE A 213 1.78 8.69 -16.56
C ILE A 213 1.80 8.86 -18.08
N LYS A 214 2.23 10.02 -18.58
CA LYS A 214 2.35 10.29 -20.02
C LYS A 214 3.58 9.66 -20.68
N SER A 215 4.52 9.14 -19.90
CA SER A 215 5.75 8.57 -20.45
C SER A 215 5.53 7.20 -21.10
N ALA A 216 6.31 6.89 -22.13
CA ALA A 216 6.32 5.56 -22.74
C ALA A 216 6.72 4.45 -21.73
N CYS A 217 7.58 4.79 -20.77
CA CYS A 217 7.97 3.87 -19.71
C CYS A 217 6.78 3.44 -18.85
N PHE A 218 5.81 4.33 -18.58
CA PHE A 218 4.62 3.94 -17.84
C PHE A 218 3.83 2.85 -18.58
N SER A 219 3.58 3.03 -19.88
CA SER A 219 2.92 2.00 -20.70
C SER A 219 3.72 0.69 -20.72
N HIS A 220 5.05 0.75 -20.85
CA HIS A 220 5.92 -0.43 -20.77
C HIS A 220 5.82 -1.13 -19.40
N SER A 221 5.77 -0.36 -18.32
CA SER A 221 5.75 -0.86 -16.95
C SER A 221 4.46 -1.61 -16.64
N ILE A 222 3.33 -1.19 -17.22
CA ILE A 222 2.02 -1.75 -16.91
C ILE A 222 1.53 -2.78 -17.94
N LYS A 223 2.32 -3.08 -18.99
CA LYS A 223 1.93 -3.99 -20.08
C LYS A 223 1.52 -5.39 -19.62
N ASN A 224 2.04 -5.83 -18.47
CA ASN A 224 1.80 -7.17 -17.92
C ASN A 224 0.67 -7.19 -16.86
N ILE A 225 -0.11 -6.11 -16.72
CA ILE A 225 -1.16 -5.99 -15.69
C ILE A 225 -2.13 -7.18 -15.68
N GLN A 226 -2.60 -7.60 -16.85
CA GLN A 226 -3.52 -8.74 -16.97
C GLN A 226 -2.84 -10.06 -16.58
N LYS A 227 -1.61 -10.28 -17.06
CA LYS A 227 -0.82 -11.49 -16.72
C LYS A 227 -0.53 -11.58 -15.21
N CYS A 228 -0.40 -10.44 -14.54
CA CYS A 228 -0.06 -10.41 -13.11
C CYS A 228 -1.30 -10.26 -12.21
N SER A 229 -2.50 -10.19 -12.77
CA SER A 229 -3.78 -10.04 -12.06
C SER A 229 -4.16 -11.33 -11.34
N MET A 230 -4.37 -11.25 -10.04
CA MET A 230 -4.96 -12.31 -9.23
C MET A 230 -6.39 -12.63 -9.71
N LEU A 231 -7.14 -11.62 -10.15
CA LEU A 231 -8.55 -11.79 -10.50
C LEU A 231 -8.77 -12.40 -11.89
N LEU A 232 -7.84 -12.18 -12.82
CA LEU A 232 -7.92 -12.69 -14.19
C LEU A 232 -7.23 -14.05 -14.38
N ASN A 233 -6.29 -14.40 -13.49
CA ASN A 233 -5.56 -15.67 -13.59
C ASN A 233 -6.30 -16.80 -12.86
N ASN A 234 -6.60 -17.86 -13.60
CA ASN A 234 -7.31 -19.05 -13.13
C ASN A 234 -6.39 -20.08 -12.46
N TYR A 235 -5.31 -19.66 -11.81
CA TYR A 235 -4.43 -20.60 -11.11
C TYR A 235 -5.16 -21.30 -9.97
N GLU A 236 -4.92 -22.59 -9.83
CA GLU A 236 -5.54 -23.37 -8.75
C GLU A 236 -4.86 -23.04 -7.41
N PRO A 237 -5.64 -22.65 -6.37
CA PRO A 237 -5.10 -22.53 -5.02
C PRO A 237 -4.70 -23.91 -4.50
N GLN A 238 -3.53 -24.03 -3.89
CA GLN A 238 -3.11 -25.30 -3.27
C GLN A 238 -3.91 -25.57 -2.00
N PRO A 239 -4.13 -26.85 -1.66
CA PRO A 239 -4.75 -27.23 -0.40
C PRO A 239 -3.95 -26.72 0.80
N PHE A 240 -4.68 -26.26 1.82
CA PHE A 240 -4.12 -25.71 3.04
C PHE A 240 -3.30 -26.73 3.82
N SER A 241 -2.21 -26.28 4.45
CA SER A 241 -1.67 -27.03 5.59
C SER A 241 -2.61 -26.87 6.79
N ALA A 242 -2.76 -27.92 7.60
CA ALA A 242 -3.62 -27.88 8.80
C ALA A 242 -3.28 -26.75 9.77
N ASN A 243 -2.04 -26.26 9.75
CA ASN A 243 -1.51 -25.22 10.62
C ASN A 243 -1.64 -23.80 10.04
N LEU A 244 -2.00 -23.65 8.77
CA LEU A 244 -2.06 -22.37 8.06
C LEU A 244 -3.37 -22.22 7.28
N LYS A 245 -4.50 -22.69 7.83
CA LYS A 245 -5.82 -22.68 7.17
C LYS A 245 -6.27 -21.29 6.67
N THR A 246 -5.78 -20.21 7.28
CA THR A 246 -6.10 -18.82 6.92
C THR A 246 -5.16 -18.22 5.87
N LEU A 247 -3.98 -18.81 5.68
CA LEU A 247 -3.10 -18.49 4.57
C LEU A 247 -3.49 -19.47 3.47
N GLN A 248 -4.42 -19.05 2.61
CA GLN A 248 -4.52 -19.65 1.28
C GLN A 248 -3.14 -19.50 0.64
N CYS A 249 -2.31 -20.53 0.77
CA CYS A 249 -0.97 -20.54 0.22
C CYS A 249 -1.12 -21.03 -1.22
N SER A 250 -1.21 -20.12 -2.18
CA SER A 250 -0.84 -20.47 -3.55
C SER A 250 0.54 -21.14 -3.56
N ALA A 251 0.65 -22.21 -4.34
CA ALA A 251 1.82 -23.05 -4.51
C ALA A 251 3.16 -22.28 -4.52
N TRP A 252 4.12 -22.76 -3.74
CA TRP A 252 5.55 -22.60 -4.00
C TRP A 252 6.08 -23.91 -4.59
N TYR A 253 5.42 -24.42 -5.62
CA TYR A 253 5.86 -25.65 -6.27
C TYR A 253 6.44 -25.25 -7.60
N THR A 254 7.76 -25.06 -7.63
CA THR A 254 8.62 -24.73 -8.79
C THR A 254 8.69 -23.26 -9.22
N ALA A 255 9.79 -22.90 -9.88
CA ALA A 255 10.02 -21.58 -10.48
C ALA A 255 8.93 -21.18 -11.50
N ASP A 256 8.08 -22.14 -11.92
CA ASP A 256 7.06 -21.97 -12.95
C ASP A 256 5.68 -21.58 -12.39
N HIS A 257 5.46 -21.65 -11.07
CA HIS A 257 4.15 -21.37 -10.43
C HIS A 257 4.24 -20.23 -9.40
N VAL A 258 4.79 -19.09 -9.79
CA VAL A 258 4.82 -17.88 -8.95
C VAL A 258 3.45 -17.18 -8.99
N ILE A 259 2.91 -16.89 -7.79
CA ILE A 259 1.72 -16.06 -7.59
C ILE A 259 1.75 -14.85 -8.54
N PRO A 260 0.68 -14.55 -9.31
CA PRO A 260 0.69 -13.53 -10.35
C PRO A 260 1.31 -12.20 -9.90
N ILE A 261 0.89 -11.71 -8.73
CA ILE A 261 1.39 -10.44 -8.21
C ILE A 261 2.86 -10.46 -7.75
N MET A 262 3.41 -11.63 -7.43
CA MET A 262 4.79 -11.81 -6.97
C MET A 262 5.77 -12.02 -8.13
N GLN A 263 5.28 -12.10 -9.37
CA GLN A 263 6.14 -12.19 -10.54
C GLN A 263 7.05 -10.96 -10.63
N THR A 264 8.28 -11.14 -11.09
CA THR A 264 9.25 -10.03 -11.26
C THR A 264 8.77 -8.96 -12.24
N THR A 265 7.82 -9.31 -13.11
CA THR A 265 7.18 -8.40 -14.07
C THR A 265 5.88 -7.77 -13.57
N SER A 266 5.46 -8.06 -12.34
CA SER A 266 4.23 -7.56 -11.76
C SER A 266 4.26 -6.05 -11.56
N CYS A 267 3.27 -5.37 -12.14
CA CYS A 267 3.11 -3.93 -11.99
C CYS A 267 2.08 -3.55 -10.93
N LEU A 268 1.34 -4.51 -10.35
CA LEU A 268 0.24 -4.24 -9.43
C LEU A 268 0.68 -3.57 -8.12
N PRO A 269 1.81 -3.94 -7.48
CA PRO A 269 2.28 -3.20 -6.30
C PRO A 269 2.57 -1.73 -6.62
N PHE A 270 3.17 -1.47 -7.79
CA PHE A 270 3.40 -0.12 -8.28
C PHE A 270 2.10 0.63 -8.57
N LEU A 271 1.17 0.01 -9.28
CA LEU A 271 -0.13 0.57 -9.61
C LEU A 271 -0.99 0.83 -8.38
N ASN A 272 -0.92 -0.03 -7.36
CA ASN A 272 -1.60 0.22 -6.10
C ASN A 272 -1.09 1.52 -5.46
N SER A 273 0.22 1.67 -5.29
CA SER A 273 0.81 2.92 -4.75
C SER A 273 0.47 4.15 -5.59
N LEU A 274 0.53 4.04 -6.93
CA LEU A 274 0.14 5.13 -7.81
C LEU A 274 -1.34 5.48 -7.65
N SER A 275 -2.23 4.50 -7.64
CA SER A 275 -3.68 4.72 -7.48
C SER A 275 -4.03 5.33 -6.13
N GLU A 276 -3.33 4.94 -5.06
CA GLU A 276 -3.50 5.54 -3.74
C GLU A 276 -3.11 7.00 -3.74
N PHE A 277 -2.02 7.37 -4.42
CA PHE A 277 -1.66 8.78 -4.61
C PHE A 277 -2.74 9.50 -5.44
N LEU A 278 -3.11 8.95 -6.60
CA LEU A 278 -4.01 9.61 -7.55
C LEU A 278 -5.39 9.88 -6.94
N VAL A 279 -5.97 8.94 -6.19
CA VAL A 279 -7.26 9.17 -5.49
C VAL A 279 -7.20 10.39 -4.56
N ASN A 280 -6.05 10.65 -3.95
CA ASN A 280 -5.86 11.78 -3.03
C ASN A 280 -5.36 13.06 -3.72
N SER A 281 -4.89 12.98 -4.97
CA SER A 281 -4.58 14.17 -5.77
C SER A 281 -5.87 14.95 -6.05
N GLY A 282 -5.76 16.28 -6.04
CA GLY A 282 -6.84 17.18 -6.43
C GLY A 282 -6.90 17.44 -7.93
N ASP A 283 -5.92 16.93 -8.71
CA ASP A 283 -5.83 17.17 -10.14
C ASP A 283 -6.82 16.26 -10.90
N TYR A 284 -7.78 16.88 -11.56
CA TYR A 284 -8.77 16.19 -12.39
C TYR A 284 -8.12 15.55 -13.63
N ALA A 285 -7.19 16.26 -14.25
CA ALA A 285 -6.55 15.83 -15.48
C ALA A 285 -5.67 14.60 -15.24
N ILE A 286 -4.96 14.50 -14.11
CA ILE A 286 -4.11 13.34 -13.84
C ILE A 286 -4.93 12.06 -13.69
N LYS A 287 -6.05 12.13 -12.96
CA LYS A 287 -7.02 11.02 -12.81
C LYS A 287 -7.59 10.61 -14.16
N LEU A 288 -8.01 11.59 -14.96
CA LEU A 288 -8.58 11.34 -16.28
C LEU A 288 -7.58 10.71 -17.24
N ASN A 289 -6.33 11.19 -17.29
CA ASN A 289 -5.27 10.63 -18.13
C ASN A 289 -4.94 9.19 -17.72
N PHE A 290 -4.88 8.91 -16.40
CA PHE A 290 -4.68 7.56 -15.90
C PHE A 290 -5.80 6.60 -16.33
N LEU A 291 -7.07 6.97 -16.12
CA LEU A 291 -8.21 6.12 -16.48
C LEU A 291 -8.42 5.99 -17.99
N LYS A 292 -8.02 6.99 -18.79
CA LYS A 292 -8.06 6.92 -20.25
C LYS A 292 -6.86 6.19 -20.86
N HIS A 293 -5.84 5.85 -20.08
CA HIS A 293 -4.68 5.13 -20.60
C HIS A 293 -5.10 3.77 -21.17
N GLN A 294 -4.71 3.48 -22.42
CA GLN A 294 -5.23 2.34 -23.20
C GLN A 294 -5.12 1.01 -22.45
N ILE A 295 -3.95 0.69 -21.88
CA ILE A 295 -3.73 -0.56 -21.13
C ILE A 295 -4.63 -0.67 -19.87
N ILE A 296 -4.90 0.47 -19.21
CA ILE A 296 -5.79 0.49 -18.04
C ILE A 296 -7.24 0.25 -18.47
N LYS A 297 -7.68 0.88 -19.58
CA LYS A 297 -9.00 0.62 -20.15
C LYS A 297 -9.18 -0.84 -20.56
N GLU A 298 -8.19 -1.43 -21.21
CA GLU A 298 -8.20 -2.84 -21.61
C GLU A 298 -8.29 -3.77 -20.41
N TYR A 299 -7.52 -3.49 -19.35
CA TYR A 299 -7.60 -4.22 -18.09
C TYR A 299 -8.99 -4.13 -17.44
N ILE A 300 -9.55 -2.92 -17.30
CA ILE A 300 -10.89 -2.69 -16.75
C ILE A 300 -11.95 -3.43 -17.57
N ALA A 301 -11.90 -3.33 -18.90
CA ALA A 301 -12.84 -4.01 -19.79
C ALA A 301 -12.71 -5.53 -19.70
N THR A 302 -11.51 -6.06 -19.46
CA THR A 302 -11.30 -7.51 -19.31
C THR A 302 -11.89 -8.00 -17.99
N LEU A 303 -11.68 -7.27 -16.89
CA LEU A 303 -12.32 -7.57 -15.60
C LEU A 303 -13.85 -7.51 -15.71
N GLU A 304 -14.38 -6.47 -16.38
CA GLU A 304 -15.82 -6.31 -16.57
C GLU A 304 -16.41 -7.46 -17.38
N LYS A 305 -15.73 -7.95 -18.43
CA LYS A 305 -16.23 -9.05 -19.26
C LYS A 305 -16.13 -10.43 -18.62
N GLN A 306 -15.28 -10.62 -17.62
CA GLN A 306 -15.18 -11.92 -16.96
C GLN A 306 -16.48 -12.28 -16.23
N GLU A 307 -16.88 -13.55 -16.36
CA GLU A 307 -18.07 -14.07 -15.70
C GLU A 307 -17.85 -14.21 -14.19
N TYR A 308 -16.67 -14.69 -13.81
CA TYR A 308 -16.23 -14.86 -12.43
C TYR A 308 -14.80 -14.36 -12.25
N HIS A 309 -14.51 -13.80 -11.08
CA HIS A 309 -13.15 -13.45 -10.69
C HIS A 309 -12.48 -14.65 -10.00
N PHE A 310 -11.20 -14.85 -10.31
CA PHE A 310 -10.39 -15.90 -9.70
C PHE A 310 -9.66 -15.40 -8.45
N LEU A 311 -9.20 -16.34 -7.61
CA LEU A 311 -8.33 -16.08 -6.44
C LEU A 311 -8.87 -14.99 -5.47
N THR A 312 -10.18 -14.76 -5.42
CA THR A 312 -10.78 -13.66 -4.63
C THR A 312 -10.51 -13.76 -3.14
N SER A 313 -10.32 -14.97 -2.63
CA SER A 313 -10.04 -15.23 -1.22
C SER A 313 -8.54 -15.26 -0.88
N HIS A 314 -7.67 -15.09 -1.88
CA HIS A 314 -6.23 -15.13 -1.71
C HIS A 314 -5.71 -13.85 -1.03
N TRP A 315 -4.79 -13.96 -0.06
CA TRP A 315 -4.29 -12.80 0.70
C TRP A 315 -3.70 -11.70 -0.19
N PHE A 316 -2.93 -12.09 -1.20
CA PHE A 316 -2.33 -11.16 -2.16
C PHE A 316 -3.33 -10.41 -3.07
N THR A 317 -4.57 -10.90 -3.20
CA THR A 317 -5.62 -10.21 -3.96
C THR A 317 -5.98 -8.86 -3.36
N ARG A 318 -5.69 -8.64 -2.08
CA ARG A 318 -5.90 -7.37 -1.37
C ARG A 318 -5.26 -6.15 -2.05
N ILE A 319 -4.09 -6.35 -2.67
CA ILE A 319 -3.39 -5.24 -3.36
C ILE A 319 -4.17 -4.84 -4.61
N GLU A 320 -4.66 -5.82 -5.37
CA GLU A 320 -5.45 -5.57 -6.59
C GLU A 320 -6.87 -5.11 -6.28
N SER A 321 -7.50 -5.61 -5.20
CA SER A 321 -8.80 -5.13 -4.74
C SER A 321 -8.74 -3.66 -4.33
N GLN A 322 -7.68 -3.26 -3.62
CA GLN A 322 -7.48 -1.85 -3.26
C GLN A 322 -7.22 -0.99 -4.49
N PHE A 323 -6.45 -1.48 -5.46
CA PHE A 323 -6.24 -0.82 -6.74
C PHE A 323 -7.56 -0.61 -7.52
N ILE A 324 -8.42 -1.63 -7.60
CA ILE A 324 -9.73 -1.54 -8.26
C ILE A 324 -10.65 -0.56 -7.53
N LEU A 325 -10.68 -0.60 -6.19
CA LEU A 325 -11.43 0.36 -5.40
C LEU A 325 -10.98 1.80 -5.68
N ASN A 326 -9.67 2.02 -5.84
CA ASN A 326 -9.13 3.32 -6.19
C ASN A 326 -9.49 3.76 -7.62
N ILE A 327 -9.50 2.84 -8.59
CA ILE A 327 -10.03 3.09 -9.95
C ILE A 327 -11.48 3.59 -9.89
N LEU A 328 -12.33 2.88 -9.14
CA LEU A 328 -13.75 3.21 -8.99
C LEU A 328 -13.95 4.55 -8.26
N ARG A 329 -13.11 4.88 -7.28
CA ARG A 329 -13.13 6.21 -6.63
C ARG A 329 -12.77 7.32 -7.61
N MET A 330 -11.70 7.16 -8.39
CA MET A 330 -11.30 8.13 -9.40
C MET A 330 -12.39 8.32 -10.47
N SER A 331 -13.09 7.24 -10.87
CA SER A 331 -14.14 7.33 -11.90
C SER A 331 -15.30 8.21 -11.45
N VAL A 332 -15.66 8.23 -10.17
CA VAL A 332 -16.71 9.13 -9.63
C VAL A 332 -16.35 10.60 -9.84
N GLU A 333 -15.08 10.94 -9.65
CA GLU A 333 -14.62 12.33 -9.79
C GLU A 333 -14.58 12.79 -11.24
N VAL A 334 -14.18 11.89 -12.16
CA VAL A 334 -14.05 12.21 -13.59
C VAL A 334 -15.20 11.72 -14.46
N GLN A 335 -16.34 11.36 -13.84
CA GLN A 335 -17.50 10.73 -14.48
C GLN A 335 -18.06 11.47 -15.70
N LYS A 336 -17.79 12.78 -15.84
CA LYS A 336 -18.26 13.58 -16.98
C LYS A 336 -17.53 13.28 -18.29
N ASP A 337 -16.30 12.76 -18.21
CA ASP A 337 -15.41 12.58 -19.36
C ASP A 337 -15.09 11.11 -19.67
N ILE A 338 -15.78 10.17 -19.01
CA ILE A 338 -15.60 8.72 -19.16
C ILE A 338 -16.96 8.03 -19.33
N ASP A 339 -16.93 6.83 -19.91
CA ASP A 339 -18.10 5.96 -19.95
C ASP A 339 -18.31 5.32 -18.58
N THR A 340 -19.37 5.73 -17.87
CA THR A 340 -19.69 5.28 -16.51
C THR A 340 -20.24 3.86 -16.46
N SER A 341 -20.75 3.31 -17.58
CA SER A 341 -21.40 2.00 -17.62
C SER A 341 -20.44 0.86 -17.26
N VAL A 342 -19.20 0.92 -17.79
CA VAL A 342 -18.14 -0.04 -17.50
C VAL A 342 -17.76 -0.04 -16.01
N PHE A 343 -17.70 1.14 -15.39
CA PHE A 343 -17.36 1.26 -13.96
C PHE A 343 -18.51 0.81 -13.06
N TYR A 344 -19.76 1.01 -13.46
CA TYR A 344 -20.91 0.44 -12.76
C TYR A 344 -20.87 -1.09 -12.77
N ALA A 345 -20.72 -1.69 -13.95
CA ALA A 345 -20.66 -3.14 -14.10
C ALA A 345 -19.49 -3.74 -13.29
N LEU A 346 -18.31 -3.11 -13.37
CA LEU A 346 -17.16 -3.50 -12.56
C LEU A 346 -17.43 -3.35 -11.06
N ALA A 347 -18.06 -2.26 -10.60
CA ALA A 347 -18.34 -2.05 -9.19
C ALA A 347 -19.25 -3.13 -8.60
N VAL A 348 -20.30 -3.52 -9.33
CA VAL A 348 -21.21 -4.61 -8.93
C VAL A 348 -20.46 -5.94 -8.86
N LYS A 349 -19.67 -6.28 -9.89
CA LYS A 349 -18.90 -7.53 -9.93
C LYS A 349 -17.80 -7.58 -8.88
N ALA A 350 -17.15 -6.46 -8.58
CA ALA A 350 -16.04 -6.39 -7.62
C ALA A 350 -16.50 -6.56 -6.16
N LEU A 351 -17.81 -6.52 -5.86
CA LEU A 351 -18.32 -6.75 -4.50
C LEU A 351 -17.89 -8.10 -3.92
N CYS A 352 -17.74 -9.14 -4.76
CA CYS A 352 -17.28 -10.46 -4.30
C CYS A 352 -15.76 -10.53 -4.03
N VAL A 353 -15.01 -9.49 -4.40
CA VAL A 353 -13.56 -9.39 -4.23
C VAL A 353 -13.19 -8.67 -2.93
N PHE A 354 -14.05 -7.76 -2.47
CA PHE A 354 -13.76 -6.92 -1.31
C PHE A 354 -13.84 -7.70 0.02
N SER A 355 -12.81 -7.55 0.83
CA SER A 355 -12.75 -8.08 2.21
C SER A 355 -13.33 -7.09 3.24
N SER A 356 -13.43 -7.51 4.50
CA SER A 356 -13.85 -6.67 5.63
C SER A 356 -13.09 -5.34 5.74
N GLU A 357 -11.81 -5.33 5.37
CA GLU A 357 -10.93 -4.14 5.35
C GLU A 357 -11.45 -3.04 4.41
N HIS A 358 -12.23 -3.42 3.40
CA HIS A 358 -12.77 -2.52 2.38
C HIS A 358 -14.18 -2.02 2.71
N LYS A 359 -14.73 -2.29 3.89
CA LYS A 359 -16.12 -1.94 4.27
C LYS A 359 -16.50 -0.49 3.97
N LYS A 360 -15.66 0.47 4.39
CA LYS A 360 -15.83 1.91 4.08
C LYS A 360 -15.77 2.20 2.57
N GLY A 361 -14.97 1.43 1.84
CA GLY A 361 -14.90 1.46 0.38
C GLY A 361 -16.19 0.98 -0.27
N VAL A 362 -16.74 -0.14 0.18
CA VAL A 362 -18.01 -0.69 -0.31
C VAL A 362 -19.16 0.28 -0.04
N GLU A 363 -19.22 0.87 1.15
CA GLU A 363 -20.20 1.92 1.48
C GLU A 363 -20.13 3.10 0.49
N PHE A 364 -18.91 3.55 0.17
CA PHE A 364 -18.70 4.58 -0.84
C PHE A 364 -19.24 4.14 -2.21
N LEU A 365 -18.96 2.91 -2.66
CA LEU A 365 -19.42 2.40 -3.95
C LEU A 365 -20.95 2.31 -4.01
N PHE A 366 -21.59 1.89 -2.92
CA PHE A 366 -23.05 1.85 -2.81
C PHE A 366 -23.64 3.24 -3.01
N LYS A 367 -23.09 4.24 -2.33
CA LYS A 367 -23.57 5.61 -2.38
C LYS A 367 -23.27 6.34 -3.69
N LYS A 368 -22.10 6.07 -4.30
CA LYS A 368 -21.57 6.90 -5.39
C LYS A 368 -21.58 6.23 -6.77
N ILE A 369 -21.77 4.92 -6.84
CA ILE A 369 -21.78 4.17 -8.11
C ILE A 369 -23.02 3.28 -8.22
N ILE A 370 -23.18 2.28 -7.35
CA ILE A 370 -24.15 1.19 -7.54
C ILE A 370 -25.60 1.70 -7.41
N PHE A 371 -25.89 2.50 -6.38
CA PHE A 371 -27.21 3.12 -6.22
C PHE A 371 -27.20 4.59 -6.65
N CYS A 372 -26.34 4.94 -7.62
CA CYS A 372 -26.20 6.30 -8.12
C CYS A 372 -26.73 6.43 -9.55
N ARG A 373 -27.65 7.37 -9.77
CA ARG A 373 -28.30 7.60 -11.07
C ARG A 373 -27.31 7.94 -12.19
N SER A 374 -26.21 8.62 -11.90
CA SER A 374 -25.22 9.02 -12.91
C SER A 374 -24.36 7.86 -13.44
N PHE A 375 -24.30 6.77 -12.69
CA PHE A 375 -23.57 5.56 -13.07
C PHE A 375 -24.48 4.45 -13.59
N TYR A 376 -25.79 4.58 -13.38
CA TYR A 376 -26.73 3.53 -13.70
C TYR A 376 -26.90 3.38 -15.23
N PRO A 377 -26.52 2.24 -15.84
CA PRO A 377 -26.62 2.07 -17.29
C PRO A 377 -28.08 2.05 -17.73
N SER A 378 -28.39 2.69 -18.86
CA SER A 378 -29.74 2.68 -19.44
C SER A 378 -30.24 1.25 -19.75
N GLU A 379 -29.34 0.33 -20.10
CA GLU A 379 -29.67 -1.07 -20.36
C GLU A 379 -30.06 -1.85 -19.09
N ALA A 380 -29.33 -1.65 -17.99
CA ALA A 380 -29.66 -2.26 -16.70
C ALA A 380 -31.00 -1.72 -16.19
N LEU A 381 -31.26 -0.44 -16.45
CA LEU A 381 -32.53 0.19 -16.14
C LEU A 381 -33.69 -0.41 -16.95
N LEU A 382 -33.52 -0.57 -18.26
CA LEU A 382 -34.53 -1.18 -19.12
C LEU A 382 -34.79 -2.67 -18.79
N LYS A 383 -33.77 -3.42 -18.35
CA LYS A 383 -33.94 -4.81 -17.89
C LYS A 383 -34.68 -4.94 -16.55
N ASN A 384 -34.45 -4.01 -15.64
CA ASN A 384 -35.04 -4.03 -14.30
C ASN A 384 -36.41 -3.35 -14.23
N LEU A 385 -36.81 -2.65 -15.29
CA LEU A 385 -38.16 -2.15 -15.47
C LEU A 385 -39.00 -3.24 -16.12
N ASP A 386 -39.81 -3.92 -15.32
CA ASP A 386 -40.87 -4.74 -15.88
C ASP A 386 -41.91 -3.80 -16.50
N LEU A 387 -41.81 -3.57 -17.82
CA LEU A 387 -42.68 -2.64 -18.58
C LEU A 387 -44.17 -3.00 -18.47
N ASN A 388 -44.50 -4.16 -17.91
CA ASN A 388 -45.85 -4.64 -17.67
C ASN A 388 -46.50 -4.05 -16.40
N GLU A 389 -45.71 -3.56 -15.45
CA GLU A 389 -46.21 -2.89 -14.25
C GLU A 389 -45.92 -1.39 -14.38
N GLY A 390 -46.95 -0.58 -14.65
CA GLY A 390 -46.87 0.88 -14.92
C GLY A 390 -46.30 1.76 -13.80
N THR A 391 -45.44 1.23 -12.93
CA THR A 391 -44.59 1.98 -12.02
C THR A 391 -43.63 2.85 -12.82
N SER A 392 -43.72 4.16 -12.61
CA SER A 392 -42.86 5.09 -13.34
C SER A 392 -41.40 4.87 -12.92
N LEU A 393 -40.50 5.00 -13.89
CA LEU A 393 -39.05 5.05 -13.74
C LEU A 393 -38.59 5.92 -12.56
N GLU A 394 -39.34 6.99 -12.28
CA GLU A 394 -39.12 7.89 -11.16
C GLU A 394 -39.37 7.24 -9.79
N VAL A 395 -40.32 6.31 -9.67
CA VAL A 395 -40.60 5.57 -8.42
C VAL A 395 -39.44 4.63 -8.10
N SER A 396 -38.97 3.82 -9.05
CA SER A 396 -37.79 2.96 -8.85
C SER A 396 -36.55 3.77 -8.48
N PHE A 397 -36.39 4.95 -9.10
CA PHE A 397 -35.31 5.88 -8.76
C PHE A 397 -35.48 6.62 -7.43
N LYS A 398 -36.71 6.82 -6.93
CA LYS A 398 -36.98 7.34 -5.59
C LYS A 398 -36.68 6.27 -4.52
N ASN A 399 -36.88 5.00 -4.85
CA ASN A 399 -36.67 3.88 -3.94
C ASN A 399 -35.21 3.37 -3.90
N LEU A 400 -34.32 3.85 -4.79
CA LEU A 400 -32.90 3.44 -4.77
C LEU A 400 -32.22 3.71 -3.42
N ASP A 401 -32.58 4.81 -2.75
CA ASP A 401 -32.06 5.11 -1.42
C ASP A 401 -32.54 4.06 -0.40
N GLU A 402 -33.83 3.70 -0.41
CA GLU A 402 -34.38 2.66 0.48
C GLU A 402 -33.74 1.28 0.22
N ILE A 403 -33.58 0.90 -1.06
CA ILE A 403 -32.90 -0.34 -1.44
C ILE A 403 -31.46 -0.33 -0.93
N ARG A 404 -30.73 0.77 -1.10
CA ARG A 404 -29.38 0.93 -0.56
C ARG A 404 -29.37 0.71 0.95
N GLU A 405 -30.31 1.31 1.67
CA GLU A 405 -30.37 1.18 3.13
C GLU A 405 -30.55 -0.28 3.56
N VAL A 406 -31.42 -1.03 2.88
CA VAL A 406 -31.65 -2.47 3.12
C VAL A 406 -30.39 -3.29 2.86
N TYR A 407 -29.74 -3.12 1.70
CA TYR A 407 -28.49 -3.83 1.39
C TYR A 407 -27.36 -3.48 2.35
N SER A 408 -27.27 -2.21 2.75
CA SER A 408 -26.25 -1.74 3.70
C SER A 408 -26.45 -2.33 5.09
N GLU A 409 -27.69 -2.59 5.49
CA GLU A 409 -28.03 -3.24 6.75
C GLU A 409 -27.77 -4.75 6.69
N ILE A 410 -28.25 -5.45 5.65
CA ILE A 410 -28.06 -6.91 5.47
C ILE A 410 -26.57 -7.28 5.40
N LEU A 411 -25.78 -6.50 4.68
CA LEU A 411 -24.33 -6.74 4.54
C LEU A 411 -23.53 -6.19 5.74
N GLY A 412 -24.21 -5.64 6.75
CA GLY A 412 -23.60 -5.07 7.95
C GLY A 412 -22.65 -3.90 7.65
N ILE A 413 -22.85 -3.18 6.53
CA ILE A 413 -21.99 -2.08 6.05
C ILE A 413 -22.15 -0.83 6.92
N LYS A 414 -23.37 -0.53 7.39
CA LYS A 414 -23.61 0.61 8.28
C LYS A 414 -22.85 0.45 9.60
N MET A 415 -21.97 1.40 9.91
CA MET A 415 -21.50 1.61 11.27
C MET A 415 -22.58 2.42 12.02
N PHE A 416 -23.11 1.88 13.11
CA PHE A 416 -23.80 2.72 14.09
C PHE A 416 -22.76 3.72 14.59
N PHE A 417 -22.93 5.00 14.24
CA PHE A 417 -22.07 6.07 14.75
C PHE A 417 -22.27 6.18 16.26
N GLN A 418 -21.39 5.56 17.05
CA GLN A 418 -21.01 6.14 18.32
C GLN A 418 -19.97 7.22 18.01
N THR A 419 -20.22 8.44 18.49
CA THR A 419 -19.29 9.56 18.45
C THR A 419 -18.02 9.20 19.21
N GLU A 420 -17.03 8.66 18.50
CA GLU A 420 -15.67 8.52 19.02
C GLU A 420 -14.83 9.66 18.47
N SER A 421 -14.14 10.31 19.39
CA SER A 421 -13.23 11.41 19.17
C SER A 421 -12.13 11.05 18.17
N ILE A 422 -11.51 12.08 17.59
CA ILE A 422 -10.46 12.02 16.55
C ILE A 422 -9.24 11.14 16.93
N GLU A 423 -9.12 10.68 18.18
CA GLU A 423 -8.04 9.81 18.65
C GLU A 423 -8.14 8.33 18.21
N ASP A 424 -9.31 7.82 17.80
CA ASP A 424 -9.49 6.38 17.51
C ASP A 424 -9.38 5.98 16.02
N SER A 425 -9.09 6.95 15.15
CA SER A 425 -8.97 6.72 13.68
C SER A 425 -7.84 5.76 13.27
N PHE A 426 -6.94 5.40 14.20
CA PHE A 426 -5.79 4.52 13.95
C PHE A 426 -5.94 3.09 14.49
N VAL A 427 -7.03 2.75 15.21
CA VAL A 427 -7.14 1.46 15.92
C VAL A 427 -7.92 0.38 15.15
N LEU A 428 -8.73 0.74 14.15
CA LEU A 428 -9.68 -0.20 13.51
C LEU A 428 -9.10 -1.14 12.42
N ILE A 429 -7.79 -1.46 12.42
CA ILE A 429 -7.19 -2.41 11.45
C ILE A 429 -6.76 -3.76 12.08
N LEU A 430 -6.96 -3.98 13.38
CA LEU A 430 -6.54 -5.24 14.01
C LEU A 430 -7.60 -5.86 14.94
N GLU A 431 -8.76 -6.20 14.37
CA GLU A 431 -9.60 -7.30 14.85
C GLU A 431 -9.97 -8.25 13.71
#